data_AF-A0AAW2LE43-F1
#
_entry.id   AF-A0AAW2LE43-F1
#
_cell.length_a   1.000
_cell.length_b   1.000
_cell.length_c   1.000
_cell.angle_alpha   90.00
_cell.angle_beta   90.00
_cell.angle_gamma   90.00
#
_symmetry.space_group_name_H-M   'P 1'
#
loop_
_entity.id
_entity.type
_entity.pdbx_description
1 polymer ?
#
loop_
_entity_poly.entity_id
_entity_poly.type
_entity_poly.pdbx_seq_one_letter_code
_entity_poly.pdbx_strand_id
1 'polypeptide(L)'
;MEGNEEQKLSEFAIKINHEAKLKELLRNLNSLESQLFSEASKEFIKILKSDLGPEFLRAYVETSCKLVEISQAWEFRKGKPGFLHILNLVAAILKHWNRNVVGDGCGGVGRALDKFARALIEEKMGDLYKELNSKEAKRQNAVLLLLASIVRRNSQLAWELAKVFDFKLAGFPKLAELRLRRKKFVDRRRKSYSTRKAFVGFAMSFLEVGSPRLLRGVLQQKEMYSGVLRGSGMMMRRLWFMFCQFCVIGCLFQSRWSLRGLGVCYLVALLWSSWLAFQGG
;
A
#
# COMPACT_ATOMS: atom_id res chain seq x y z
N MET A 1 -3.06 34.30 -33.99
CA MET A 1 -3.28 34.31 -32.53
C MET A 1 -4.52 33.49 -32.11
N GLU A 2 -5.25 32.86 -33.03
CA GLU A 2 -6.51 32.14 -32.72
C GLU A 2 -6.34 30.74 -32.08
N GLY A 3 -5.20 30.06 -32.28
CA GLY A 3 -5.00 28.71 -31.72
C GLY A 3 -4.84 28.60 -30.19
N ASN A 4 -4.70 29.73 -29.47
CA ASN A 4 -4.49 29.76 -28.01
C ASN A 4 -5.81 29.93 -27.22
N GLU A 5 -6.90 30.38 -27.86
CA GLU A 5 -8.19 30.56 -27.20
C GLU A 5 -9.03 29.27 -27.21
N GLU A 6 -9.01 28.50 -28.30
CA GLU A 6 -9.70 27.21 -28.40
C GLU A 6 -9.13 26.15 -27.45
N GLN A 7 -7.81 26.14 -27.25
CA GLN A 7 -7.16 25.26 -26.26
C GLN A 7 -7.55 25.62 -24.83
N LYS A 8 -7.65 26.92 -24.51
CA LYS A 8 -8.09 27.38 -23.18
C LYS A 8 -9.55 27.03 -22.92
N LEU A 9 -10.43 27.16 -23.91
CA LEU A 9 -11.85 26.80 -23.78
C LEU A 9 -12.06 25.29 -23.61
N SER A 10 -11.29 24.48 -24.34
CA SER A 10 -11.28 23.01 -24.19
C SER A 10 -10.79 22.59 -22.80
N GLU A 11 -9.70 23.19 -22.32
CA GLU A 11 -9.17 22.91 -20.98
C GLU A 11 -10.14 23.35 -19.86
N PHE A 12 -10.87 24.46 -20.07
CA PHE A 12 -11.88 24.96 -19.14
C PHE A 12 -13.13 24.07 -19.10
N ALA A 13 -13.59 23.59 -20.25
CA ALA A 13 -14.71 22.65 -20.34
C ALA A 13 -14.38 21.30 -19.68
N ILE A 14 -13.14 20.83 -19.84
CA ILE A 14 -12.62 19.63 -19.18
C ILE A 14 -12.60 19.83 -17.66
N LYS A 15 -12.12 20.98 -17.17
CA LYS A 15 -12.12 21.32 -15.72
C LYS A 15 -13.53 21.38 -15.12
N ILE A 16 -14.50 22.01 -15.79
CA ILE A 16 -15.90 22.09 -15.33
C ILE A 16 -16.52 20.70 -15.26
N ASN A 17 -16.28 19.85 -16.26
CA ASN A 17 -16.76 18.47 -16.27
C ASN A 17 -16.14 17.65 -15.12
N HIS A 18 -14.85 17.86 -14.81
CA HIS A 18 -14.20 17.20 -13.69
C HIS A 18 -14.73 17.64 -12.34
N GLU A 19 -15.04 18.92 -12.15
CA GLU A 19 -15.61 19.43 -10.90
C GLU A 19 -17.03 18.93 -10.68
N ALA A 20 -17.87 18.94 -11.73
CA ALA A 20 -19.22 18.38 -11.67
C ALA A 20 -19.19 16.88 -11.32
N LYS A 21 -18.32 16.13 -11.99
CA LYS A 21 -18.13 14.69 -11.76
C LYS A 21 -17.58 14.40 -10.36
N LEU A 22 -16.68 15.25 -9.86
CA LEU A 22 -16.18 15.15 -8.49
C LEU A 22 -17.32 15.36 -7.49
N LYS A 23 -18.14 16.40 -7.64
CA LYS A 23 -19.29 16.68 -6.75
C LYS A 23 -20.29 15.52 -6.76
N GLU A 24 -20.59 14.95 -7.92
CA GLU A 24 -21.44 13.77 -8.05
C GLU A 24 -20.86 12.58 -7.29
N LEU A 25 -19.59 12.25 -7.51
CA LEU A 25 -18.93 11.13 -6.85
C LEU A 25 -18.88 11.33 -5.32
N LEU A 26 -18.58 12.54 -4.83
CA LEU A 26 -18.56 12.85 -3.41
C LEU A 26 -19.95 12.70 -2.77
N ARG A 27 -21.01 13.15 -3.46
CA ARG A 27 -22.39 12.93 -3.01
C ARG A 27 -22.70 11.44 -2.91
N ASN A 28 -22.31 10.65 -3.91
CA ASN A 28 -22.56 9.21 -3.92
C ASN A 28 -21.70 8.44 -2.90
N LEU A 29 -20.51 8.94 -2.57
CA LEU A 29 -19.67 8.39 -1.49
C LEU A 29 -20.26 8.64 -0.09
N ASN A 30 -21.02 9.72 0.09
CA ASN A 30 -21.77 10.00 1.32
C ASN A 30 -23.17 9.35 1.35
N SER A 31 -23.60 8.71 0.26
CA SER A 31 -24.87 7.97 0.24
C SER A 31 -24.82 6.77 1.20
N LEU A 32 -25.93 6.52 1.90
CA LEU A 32 -26.11 5.33 2.75
C LEU A 32 -26.26 4.05 1.91
N GLU A 33 -26.67 4.19 0.65
CA GLU A 33 -26.88 3.07 -0.25
C GLU A 33 -25.57 2.38 -0.61
N SER A 34 -25.49 1.06 -0.41
CA SER A 34 -24.26 0.31 -0.61
C SER A 34 -23.87 0.15 -2.08
N GLN A 35 -24.84 0.20 -3.00
CA GLN A 35 -24.60 0.06 -4.44
C GLN A 35 -23.99 1.35 -5.00
N LEU A 36 -24.64 2.49 -4.77
CA LEU A 36 -24.14 3.83 -5.16
C LEU A 36 -22.72 4.08 -4.64
N PHE A 37 -22.44 3.71 -3.39
CA PHE A 37 -21.10 3.85 -2.83
C PHE A 37 -20.05 2.98 -3.53
N SER A 38 -20.40 1.71 -3.79
CA SER A 38 -19.49 0.76 -4.46
C SER A 38 -19.18 1.22 -5.89
N GLU A 39 -20.18 1.69 -6.61
CA GLU A 39 -20.03 2.20 -7.98
C GLU A 39 -19.20 3.48 -8.00
N ALA A 40 -19.55 4.45 -7.16
CA ALA A 40 -18.79 5.69 -7.02
C ALA A 40 -17.33 5.42 -6.63
N SER A 41 -17.08 4.51 -5.68
CA SER A 41 -15.71 4.13 -5.29
C SER A 41 -14.92 3.53 -6.46
N LYS A 42 -15.55 2.65 -7.27
CA LYS A 42 -14.88 2.03 -8.42
C LYS A 42 -14.59 3.05 -9.51
N GLU A 43 -15.53 3.95 -9.77
CA GLU A 43 -15.36 5.02 -10.75
C GLU A 43 -14.28 6.01 -10.31
N PHE A 44 -14.29 6.41 -9.05
CA PHE A 44 -13.24 7.25 -8.46
C PHE A 44 -11.87 6.60 -8.64
N ILE A 45 -11.73 5.31 -8.30
CA ILE A 45 -10.47 4.56 -8.50
C ILE A 45 -10.09 4.48 -9.98
N LYS A 46 -11.06 4.38 -10.89
CA LYS A 46 -10.82 4.34 -12.34
C LYS A 46 -10.26 5.68 -12.84
N ILE A 47 -10.83 6.81 -12.40
CA ILE A 47 -10.36 8.16 -12.71
C ILE A 47 -8.96 8.38 -12.13
N LEU A 48 -8.74 7.98 -10.87
CA LEU A 48 -7.41 8.07 -10.29
C LEU A 48 -6.38 7.33 -11.14
N LYS A 49 -6.69 6.15 -11.67
CA LYS A 49 -5.73 5.37 -12.48
C LYS A 49 -5.53 5.89 -13.90
N SER A 50 -6.34 6.84 -14.38
CA SER A 50 -6.14 7.43 -15.71
C SER A 50 -5.12 8.56 -15.65
N ASP A 51 -4.76 9.09 -16.82
CA ASP A 51 -3.78 10.19 -16.95
C ASP A 51 -4.22 11.46 -16.23
N LEU A 52 -5.52 11.62 -15.98
CA LEU A 52 -6.16 12.76 -15.29
C LEU A 52 -6.20 12.60 -13.76
N GLY A 53 -5.65 11.50 -13.23
CA GLY A 53 -5.67 11.19 -11.80
C GLY A 53 -5.04 12.27 -10.92
N PRO A 54 -3.85 12.81 -11.24
CA PRO A 54 -3.19 13.84 -10.43
C PRO A 54 -3.98 15.15 -10.35
N GLU A 55 -4.57 15.60 -11.46
CA GLU A 55 -5.41 16.81 -11.55
C GLU A 55 -6.71 16.61 -10.76
N PHE A 56 -7.35 15.44 -10.93
CA PHE A 56 -8.56 15.10 -10.20
C PHE A 56 -8.34 15.04 -8.69
N LEU A 57 -7.20 14.48 -8.25
CA LEU A 57 -6.85 14.42 -6.83
C LEU A 57 -6.52 15.80 -6.25
N ARG A 58 -5.89 16.69 -7.04
CA ARG A 58 -5.67 18.09 -6.66
C ARG A 58 -7.01 18.80 -6.44
N ALA A 59 -7.91 18.74 -7.42
CA ALA A 59 -9.24 19.33 -7.31
C ALA A 59 -10.01 18.77 -6.10
N TYR A 60 -9.88 17.46 -5.83
CA TYR A 60 -10.51 16.86 -4.66
C TYR A 60 -9.96 17.41 -3.33
N VAL A 61 -8.64 17.46 -3.18
CA VAL A 61 -8.03 17.97 -1.94
C VAL A 61 -8.27 19.47 -1.77
N GLU A 62 -8.32 20.26 -2.85
CA GLU A 62 -8.68 21.68 -2.78
C GLU A 62 -10.14 21.88 -2.35
N THR A 63 -11.05 21.02 -2.82
CA THR A 63 -12.47 21.07 -2.43
C THR A 63 -12.68 20.55 -1.00
N SER A 64 -11.94 19.53 -0.58
CA SER A 64 -12.07 18.86 0.73
C SER A 64 -10.68 18.55 1.31
N CYS A 65 -10.04 19.56 1.89
CA CYS A 65 -8.68 19.48 2.43
C CYS A 65 -8.48 18.41 3.52
N LYS A 66 -9.57 17.93 4.13
CA LYS A 66 -9.55 16.96 5.24
C LYS A 66 -10.13 15.59 4.88
N LEU A 67 -10.54 15.37 3.62
CA LEU A 67 -11.09 14.08 3.16
C LEU A 67 -12.24 13.60 4.07
N VAL A 68 -13.11 14.55 4.45
CA VAL A 68 -14.14 14.34 5.49
C VAL A 68 -15.16 13.30 5.02
N GLU A 69 -15.47 13.28 3.73
CA GLU A 69 -16.42 12.32 3.11
C GLU A 69 -15.91 10.89 3.26
N ILE A 70 -14.61 10.69 3.06
CA ILE A 70 -13.98 9.37 3.20
C ILE A 70 -13.96 8.96 4.68
N SER A 71 -13.66 9.89 5.57
CA SER A 71 -13.63 9.65 7.02
C SER A 71 -15.03 9.30 7.54
N GLN A 72 -16.07 9.99 7.07
CA GLN A 72 -17.45 9.70 7.40
C GLN A 72 -17.88 8.34 6.83
N ALA A 73 -17.61 8.08 5.55
CA ALA A 73 -17.89 6.79 4.93
C ALA A 73 -17.21 5.64 5.67
N TRP A 74 -15.98 5.83 6.14
CA TRP A 74 -15.24 4.88 6.98
C TRP A 74 -16.06 4.50 8.23
N GLU A 75 -16.50 5.48 9.01
CA GLU A 75 -17.27 5.25 10.22
C GLU A 75 -18.61 4.56 9.95
N PHE A 76 -19.29 4.92 8.86
CA PHE A 76 -20.59 4.33 8.52
C PHE A 76 -20.50 2.87 8.07
N ARG A 77 -19.35 2.47 7.53
CA ARG A 77 -19.20 1.17 6.86
C ARG A 77 -18.24 0.22 7.57
N LYS A 78 -17.47 0.67 8.58
CA LYS A 78 -16.60 -0.22 9.36
C LYS A 78 -17.36 -1.45 9.88
N GLY A 79 -16.78 -2.64 9.72
CA GLY A 79 -17.38 -3.92 10.08
C GLY A 79 -18.46 -4.44 9.10
N LYS A 80 -18.88 -3.66 8.10
CA LYS A 80 -19.86 -4.09 7.08
C LYS A 80 -19.13 -4.67 5.85
N PRO A 81 -19.76 -5.56 5.06
CA PRO A 81 -19.15 -6.10 3.82
C PRO A 81 -18.77 -5.02 2.80
N GLY A 82 -19.45 -3.87 2.81
CA GLY A 82 -19.14 -2.73 1.96
C GLY A 82 -17.80 -2.05 2.27
N PHE A 83 -17.22 -2.28 3.45
CA PHE A 83 -15.99 -1.62 3.91
C PHE A 83 -14.78 -1.87 2.99
N LEU A 84 -14.76 -3.02 2.32
CA LEU A 84 -13.77 -3.37 1.29
C LEU A 84 -13.59 -2.26 0.24
N HIS A 85 -14.69 -1.60 -0.15
CA HIS A 85 -14.64 -0.56 -1.19
C HIS A 85 -13.96 0.71 -0.68
N ILE A 86 -14.15 1.08 0.60
CA ILE A 86 -13.45 2.20 1.24
C ILE A 86 -11.96 1.90 1.33
N LEU A 87 -11.59 0.72 1.83
CA LEU A 87 -10.17 0.35 1.96
C LEU A 87 -9.44 0.45 0.62
N ASN A 88 -10.06 -0.01 -0.46
CA ASN A 88 -9.49 0.09 -1.81
C ASN A 88 -9.45 1.54 -2.34
N LEU A 89 -10.49 2.35 -2.06
CA LEU A 89 -10.53 3.75 -2.44
C LEU A 89 -9.41 4.53 -1.76
N VAL A 90 -9.29 4.39 -0.43
CA VAL A 90 -8.22 5.04 0.35
C VAL A 90 -6.85 4.56 -0.12
N ALA A 91 -6.67 3.26 -0.34
CA ALA A 91 -5.41 2.73 -0.85
C ALA A 91 -5.02 3.31 -2.21
N ALA A 92 -6.01 3.57 -3.08
CA ALA A 92 -5.80 4.19 -4.40
C ALA A 92 -5.43 5.68 -4.27
N ILE A 93 -6.13 6.44 -3.42
CA ILE A 93 -5.83 7.85 -3.15
C ILE A 93 -4.42 8.00 -2.57
N LEU A 94 -4.06 7.19 -1.57
CA LEU A 94 -2.74 7.24 -0.95
C LEU A 94 -1.61 6.81 -1.89
N LYS A 95 -1.90 5.95 -2.89
CA LYS A 95 -0.92 5.52 -3.90
C LYS A 95 -0.58 6.62 -4.90
N HIS A 96 -1.48 7.57 -5.14
CA HIS A 96 -1.32 8.67 -6.10
C HIS A 96 -0.45 9.81 -5.57
N TRP A 97 0.74 9.44 -5.13
CA TRP A 97 1.82 10.35 -4.78
C TRP A 97 2.79 10.37 -5.96
N ASN A 98 2.81 11.50 -6.70
CA ASN A 98 3.75 11.70 -7.77
C ASN A 98 5.09 12.18 -7.20
N ARG A 99 6.04 11.24 -7.01
CA ARG A 99 7.41 11.53 -6.59
C ARG A 99 8.19 12.39 -7.61
N ASN A 100 7.68 12.54 -8.83
CA ASN A 100 8.43 13.08 -9.97
C ASN A 100 8.15 14.56 -10.30
N VAL A 101 7.29 15.27 -9.57
CA VAL A 101 7.13 16.72 -9.78
C VAL A 101 8.06 17.47 -8.84
N VAL A 102 9.35 17.38 -9.12
CA VAL A 102 10.32 18.36 -8.62
C VAL A 102 10.00 19.66 -9.35
N GLY A 103 9.29 20.58 -8.70
CA GLY A 103 9.27 21.97 -9.15
C GLY A 103 7.96 22.73 -9.10
N ASP A 104 6.80 22.10 -8.88
CA ASP A 104 5.54 22.86 -8.99
C ASP A 104 4.54 22.50 -7.90
N GLY A 105 4.20 23.48 -7.03
CA GLY A 105 2.99 23.64 -6.20
C GLY A 105 2.42 22.47 -5.35
N CYS A 106 2.85 21.23 -5.56
CA CYS A 106 2.22 19.97 -5.16
C CYS A 106 2.50 19.60 -3.69
N GLY A 107 3.10 20.53 -2.93
CA GLY A 107 3.32 20.36 -1.49
C GLY A 107 2.01 20.26 -0.70
N GLY A 108 0.92 20.85 -1.16
CA GLY A 108 -0.38 20.84 -0.46
C GLY A 108 -1.01 19.46 -0.40
N VAL A 109 -1.19 18.81 -1.56
CA VAL A 109 -1.84 17.48 -1.67
C VAL A 109 -1.03 16.40 -0.98
N GLY A 110 0.29 16.38 -1.21
CA GLY A 110 1.18 15.42 -0.54
C GLY A 110 1.09 15.51 0.98
N ARG A 111 1.17 16.72 1.54
CA ARG A 111 1.06 16.96 2.99
C ARG A 111 -0.33 16.62 3.55
N ALA A 112 -1.40 16.94 2.83
CA ALA A 112 -2.77 16.60 3.26
C ALA A 112 -2.97 15.08 3.36
N LEU A 113 -2.51 14.36 2.34
CA LEU A 113 -2.57 12.90 2.31
C LEU A 113 -1.64 12.25 3.35
N ASP A 114 -0.48 12.85 3.65
CA ASP A 114 0.40 12.38 4.71
C ASP A 114 -0.21 12.57 6.11
N LYS A 115 -0.86 13.72 6.36
CA LYS A 115 -1.63 13.95 7.58
C LYS A 115 -2.77 12.95 7.73
N PHE A 116 -3.49 12.68 6.65
CA PHE A 116 -4.57 11.69 6.64
C PHE A 116 -4.04 10.28 6.89
N ALA A 117 -2.93 9.89 6.25
CA ALA A 117 -2.30 8.59 6.48
C ALA A 117 -1.85 8.42 7.94
N ARG A 118 -1.33 9.47 8.58
CA ARG A 118 -1.01 9.46 10.01
C ARG A 118 -2.25 9.24 10.88
N ALA A 119 -3.34 9.96 10.61
CA ALA A 119 -4.61 9.78 11.32
C ALA A 119 -5.14 8.34 11.20
N LEU A 120 -4.96 7.68 10.04
CA LEU A 120 -5.31 6.26 9.88
C LEU A 120 -4.48 5.33 10.79
N ILE A 121 -3.17 5.59 10.93
CA ILE A 121 -2.28 4.81 11.81
C ILE A 121 -2.66 5.01 13.28
N GLU A 122 -3.00 6.23 13.68
CA GLU A 122 -3.30 6.56 15.08
C GLU A 122 -4.70 6.10 15.50
N GLU A 123 -5.72 6.32 14.67
CA GLU A 123 -7.11 6.13 15.08
C GLU A 123 -7.76 4.84 14.54
N LYS A 124 -7.36 4.38 13.35
CA LYS A 124 -8.13 3.36 12.60
C LYS A 124 -7.48 1.98 12.58
N MET A 125 -6.32 1.81 13.20
CA MET A 125 -5.62 0.52 13.26
C MET A 125 -6.48 -0.60 13.88
N GLY A 126 -7.30 -0.29 14.89
CA GLY A 126 -8.23 -1.25 15.48
C GLY A 126 -9.24 -1.82 14.48
N ASP A 127 -9.76 -0.99 13.57
CA ASP A 127 -10.68 -1.44 12.52
C ASP A 127 -9.96 -2.30 11.48
N LEU A 128 -8.72 -1.93 11.13
CA LEU A 128 -7.89 -2.70 10.19
C LEU A 128 -7.57 -4.10 10.73
N TYR A 129 -7.32 -4.23 12.03
CA TYR A 129 -7.09 -5.55 12.65
C TYR A 129 -8.33 -6.45 12.59
N LYS A 130 -9.53 -5.90 12.79
CA LYS A 130 -10.78 -6.68 12.67
C LYS A 130 -10.95 -7.24 11.26
N GLU A 131 -10.65 -6.45 10.24
CA GLU A 131 -10.73 -6.88 8.85
C GLU A 131 -9.60 -7.83 8.44
N LEU A 132 -8.40 -7.66 9.00
CA LEU A 132 -7.27 -8.56 8.78
C LEU A 132 -7.51 -9.95 9.38
N ASN A 133 -8.19 -10.01 10.52
CA ASN A 133 -8.60 -11.27 11.17
C ASN A 133 -9.89 -11.88 10.59
N SER A 134 -10.48 -11.25 9.57
CA SER A 134 -11.65 -11.80 8.88
C SER A 134 -11.32 -13.09 8.15
N LYS A 135 -12.32 -13.96 7.94
CA LYS A 135 -12.18 -15.19 7.14
C LYS A 135 -12.14 -14.90 5.62
N GLU A 136 -12.43 -13.66 5.20
CA GLU A 136 -12.51 -13.26 3.80
C GLU A 136 -11.18 -12.72 3.25
N ALA A 137 -10.53 -13.49 2.38
CA ALA A 137 -9.26 -13.10 1.75
C ALA A 137 -9.30 -11.76 0.99
N LYS A 138 -10.46 -11.36 0.45
CA LYS A 138 -10.61 -10.07 -0.24
C LYS A 138 -10.42 -8.88 0.71
N ARG A 139 -10.97 -8.98 1.93
CA ARG A 139 -10.87 -7.93 2.95
C ARG A 139 -9.45 -7.83 3.49
N GLN A 140 -8.86 -8.98 3.80
CA GLN A 140 -7.44 -9.07 4.17
C GLN A 140 -6.53 -8.44 3.12
N ASN A 141 -6.78 -8.72 1.84
CA ASN A 141 -6.01 -8.12 0.74
C ASN A 141 -6.14 -6.61 0.66
N ALA A 142 -7.33 -6.05 0.88
CA ALA A 142 -7.52 -4.61 0.85
C ALA A 142 -6.84 -3.90 2.03
N VAL A 143 -6.85 -4.51 3.22
CA VAL A 143 -6.09 -4.01 4.38
C VAL A 143 -4.59 -4.01 4.06
N LEU A 144 -4.04 -5.13 3.60
CA LEU A 144 -2.62 -5.24 3.26
C LEU A 144 -2.23 -4.26 2.13
N LEU A 145 -3.12 -4.05 1.16
CA LEU A 145 -2.92 -3.08 0.09
C LEU A 145 -2.89 -1.64 0.63
N LEU A 146 -3.82 -1.28 1.53
CA LEU A 146 -3.86 0.02 2.17
C LEU A 146 -2.59 0.29 2.99
N LEU A 147 -2.20 -0.67 3.82
CA LEU A 147 -0.97 -0.58 4.62
C LEU A 147 0.26 -0.43 3.72
N ALA A 148 0.35 -1.20 2.64
CA ALA A 148 1.45 -1.06 1.67
C ALA A 148 1.45 0.32 0.99
N SER A 149 0.27 0.88 0.68
CA SER A 149 0.16 2.24 0.15
C SER A 149 0.65 3.28 1.15
N ILE A 150 0.32 3.15 2.44
CA ILE A 150 0.79 4.06 3.51
C ILE A 150 2.33 4.02 3.63
N VAL A 151 2.92 2.81 3.70
CA VAL A 151 4.37 2.61 3.82
C VAL A 151 5.13 3.27 2.66
N ARG A 152 4.62 3.13 1.43
CA ARG A 152 5.28 3.66 0.23
C ARG A 152 5.32 5.18 0.13
N ARG A 153 4.51 5.90 0.90
CA ARG A 153 4.41 7.36 0.81
C ARG A 153 5.70 8.03 1.27
N ASN A 154 6.11 7.77 2.50
CA ASN A 154 7.32 8.34 3.06
C ASN A 154 7.91 7.44 4.16
N SER A 155 9.19 7.64 4.45
CA SER A 155 9.93 6.84 5.43
C SER A 155 9.47 7.05 6.87
N GLN A 156 8.88 8.21 7.18
CA GLN A 156 8.38 8.52 8.50
C GLN A 156 7.09 7.74 8.82
N LEU A 157 6.12 7.71 7.90
CA LEU A 157 4.89 6.92 8.00
C LEU A 157 5.20 5.41 8.04
N ALA A 158 6.18 4.97 7.26
CA ALA A 158 6.65 3.59 7.33
C ALA A 158 7.20 3.25 8.74
N TRP A 159 7.95 4.17 9.35
CA TRP A 159 8.45 4.00 10.71
C TRP A 159 7.36 4.07 11.78
N GLU A 160 6.43 5.03 11.67
CA GLU A 160 5.26 5.16 12.54
C GLU A 160 4.41 3.87 12.49
N LEU A 161 4.11 3.38 11.29
CA LEU A 161 3.37 2.14 11.11
C LEU A 161 4.13 0.92 11.65
N ALA A 162 5.45 0.82 11.42
CA ALA A 162 6.23 -0.29 11.93
C ALA A 162 6.29 -0.34 13.47
N LYS A 163 6.10 0.80 14.16
CA LYS A 163 6.02 0.84 15.62
C LYS A 163 4.65 0.41 16.14
N VAL A 164 3.59 0.82 15.46
CA VAL A 164 2.20 0.55 15.87
C VAL A 164 1.74 -0.85 15.46
N PHE A 165 2.26 -1.36 14.33
CA PHE A 165 1.81 -2.62 13.77
C PHE A 165 2.33 -3.82 14.57
N ASP A 166 1.41 -4.61 15.14
CA ASP A 166 1.73 -5.91 15.72
C ASP A 166 2.04 -6.98 14.65
N PHE A 167 3.34 -7.19 14.39
CA PHE A 167 3.82 -8.26 13.50
C PHE A 167 3.64 -9.68 14.07
N LYS A 168 3.33 -9.81 15.36
CA LYS A 168 3.10 -11.11 16.03
C LYS A 168 1.62 -11.48 16.09
N LEU A 169 0.74 -10.70 15.48
CA LEU A 169 -0.69 -10.93 15.46
C LEU A 169 -1.01 -12.38 15.05
N ALA A 170 -1.79 -13.05 15.88
CA ALA A 170 -2.19 -14.44 15.64
C ALA A 170 -2.95 -14.56 14.31
N GLY A 171 -2.36 -15.26 13.34
CA GLY A 171 -2.93 -15.41 12.00
C GLY A 171 -2.26 -14.56 10.92
N PHE A 172 -1.44 -13.57 11.28
CA PHE A 172 -0.65 -12.81 10.32
C PHE A 172 0.33 -13.67 9.51
N PRO A 173 1.11 -14.60 10.13
CA PRO A 173 1.94 -15.53 9.37
C PRO A 173 1.15 -16.46 8.44
N LYS A 174 -0.12 -16.77 8.79
CA LYS A 174 -1.01 -17.60 7.96
C LYS A 174 -1.40 -16.90 6.66
N LEU A 175 -1.35 -15.57 6.62
CA LEU A 175 -1.62 -14.80 5.38
C LEU A 175 -0.52 -15.01 4.34
N ALA A 176 0.69 -15.36 4.79
CA ALA A 176 1.84 -15.67 3.94
C ALA A 176 1.82 -17.11 3.42
N GLU A 177 1.04 -18.00 4.05
CA GLU A 177 1.00 -19.41 3.68
C GLU A 177 0.61 -19.57 2.21
N LEU A 178 1.49 -20.25 1.49
CA LEU A 178 1.17 -20.74 0.17
C LEU A 178 0.15 -21.86 0.35
N ARG A 179 -1.11 -21.61 -0.02
CA ARG A 179 -2.09 -22.68 -0.21
C ARG A 179 -1.64 -23.55 -1.40
N LEU A 180 -0.63 -24.39 -1.19
CA LEU A 180 -0.27 -25.47 -2.08
C LEU A 180 -1.46 -26.44 -2.10
N ARG A 181 -2.28 -26.31 -3.15
CA ARG A 181 -3.21 -27.30 -3.69
C ARG A 181 -3.45 -28.55 -2.81
N ARG A 182 -4.13 -28.41 -1.66
CA ARG A 182 -4.63 -29.57 -0.90
C ARG A 182 -6.11 -29.89 -1.15
N LYS A 183 -6.76 -29.19 -2.07
CA LYS A 183 -8.03 -29.63 -2.67
C LYS A 183 -7.89 -29.68 -4.18
N LYS A 184 -7.36 -30.80 -4.67
CA LYS A 184 -7.79 -31.33 -5.96
C LYS A 184 -9.32 -31.52 -5.85
N PHE A 185 -10.03 -31.10 -6.90
CA PHE A 185 -11.33 -31.64 -7.33
C PHE A 185 -12.68 -31.10 -6.85
N VAL A 186 -12.79 -30.09 -5.95
CA VAL A 186 -14.13 -29.53 -5.66
C VAL A 186 -14.13 -28.02 -5.90
N ASP A 187 -14.84 -27.64 -6.96
CA ASP A 187 -15.32 -26.29 -7.25
C ASP A 187 -14.38 -25.37 -8.09
N ARG A 188 -14.34 -25.62 -9.40
CA ARG A 188 -13.68 -24.77 -10.42
C ARG A 188 -14.32 -23.37 -10.58
N ARG A 189 -15.34 -22.98 -9.79
CA ARG A 189 -16.04 -21.69 -9.94
C ARG A 189 -15.64 -20.59 -8.94
N ARG A 190 -14.94 -20.91 -7.84
CA ARG A 190 -14.49 -19.88 -6.88
C ARG A 190 -13.04 -19.50 -7.16
N LYS A 191 -12.81 -18.31 -7.74
CA LYS A 191 -11.47 -17.68 -7.79
C LYS A 191 -10.91 -17.67 -6.36
N SER A 192 -9.97 -18.58 -6.06
CA SER A 192 -9.30 -18.63 -4.76
C SER A 192 -8.38 -17.42 -4.67
N TYR A 193 -8.85 -16.35 -4.04
CA TYR A 193 -8.01 -15.18 -3.74
C TYR A 193 -6.94 -15.61 -2.73
N SER A 194 -5.70 -15.66 -3.19
CA SER A 194 -4.55 -15.87 -2.32
C SER A 194 -4.16 -14.55 -1.66
N THR A 195 -3.99 -14.57 -0.34
CA THR A 195 -3.51 -13.42 0.45
C THR A 195 -2.01 -13.18 0.28
N ARG A 196 -1.30 -14.19 -0.19
CA ARG A 196 0.15 -14.20 -0.28
C ARG A 196 0.72 -13.05 -1.11
N LYS A 197 0.10 -12.72 -2.25
CA LYS A 197 0.58 -11.63 -3.11
C LYS A 197 0.47 -10.28 -2.41
N ALA A 198 -0.63 -10.03 -1.71
CA ALA A 198 -0.82 -8.79 -0.95
C ALA A 198 0.12 -8.73 0.27
N PHE A 199 0.30 -9.87 0.96
CA PHE A 199 1.23 -9.99 2.08
C PHE A 199 2.67 -9.68 1.67
N VAL A 200 3.15 -10.30 0.58
CA VAL A 200 4.48 -10.02 0.05
C VAL A 200 4.57 -8.58 -0.42
N GLY A 201 3.54 -8.05 -1.08
CA GLY A 201 3.48 -6.64 -1.48
C GLY A 201 3.62 -5.68 -0.30
N PHE A 202 3.01 -6.00 0.84
CA PHE A 202 3.16 -5.25 2.09
C PHE A 202 4.58 -5.37 2.65
N ALA A 203 5.15 -6.56 2.76
CA ALA A 203 6.51 -6.74 3.27
C ALA A 203 7.57 -6.05 2.37
N MET A 204 7.39 -6.10 1.05
CA MET A 204 8.28 -5.44 0.08
C MET A 204 8.16 -3.91 0.13
N SER A 205 6.99 -3.37 0.51
CA SER A 205 6.80 -1.91 0.60
C SER A 205 7.79 -1.26 1.57
N PHE A 206 8.13 -1.90 2.70
CA PHE A 206 9.15 -1.40 3.62
C PHE A 206 10.56 -1.41 3.02
N LEU A 207 10.84 -2.39 2.15
CA LEU A 207 12.12 -2.49 1.45
C LEU A 207 12.25 -1.41 0.37
N GLU A 208 11.16 -1.12 -0.34
CA GLU A 208 11.09 -0.11 -1.39
C GLU A 208 11.33 1.33 -0.86
N VAL A 209 11.01 1.60 0.41
CA VAL A 209 11.31 2.90 1.05
C VAL A 209 12.82 3.14 1.18
N GLY A 210 13.61 2.08 1.39
CA GLY A 210 15.07 2.13 1.38
C GLY A 210 15.75 2.87 2.54
N SER A 211 15.05 3.18 3.63
CA SER A 211 15.64 3.87 4.79
C SER A 211 16.41 2.88 5.69
N PRO A 212 17.73 3.06 5.91
CA PRO A 212 18.55 2.07 6.62
C PRO A 212 18.13 1.85 8.08
N ARG A 213 17.65 2.90 8.77
CA ARG A 213 17.16 2.80 10.15
C ARG A 213 15.88 1.96 10.24
N LEU A 214 14.96 2.18 9.30
CA LEU A 214 13.72 1.42 9.18
C LEU A 214 14.00 -0.04 8.83
N LEU A 215 14.84 -0.27 7.82
CA LEU A 215 15.20 -1.61 7.35
C LEU A 215 15.79 -2.45 8.48
N ARG A 216 16.68 -1.87 9.29
CA ARG A 216 17.26 -2.58 10.44
C ARG A 216 16.19 -3.06 11.42
N GLY A 217 15.17 -2.25 11.71
CA GLY A 217 14.09 -2.63 12.63
C GLY A 217 13.08 -3.61 12.01
N VAL A 218 12.74 -3.41 10.73
CA VAL A 218 11.72 -4.22 10.04
C VAL A 218 12.28 -5.60 9.65
N LEU A 219 13.54 -5.71 9.24
CA LEU A 219 14.19 -7.00 8.92
C LEU A 219 14.36 -7.91 10.15
N GLN A 220 14.35 -7.34 11.37
CA GLN A 220 14.33 -8.14 12.60
C GLN A 220 12.99 -8.85 12.84
N GLN A 221 11.92 -8.45 12.13
CA GLN A 221 10.60 -9.07 12.23
C GLN A 221 10.58 -10.41 11.48
N LYS A 222 11.10 -11.45 12.14
CA LYS A 222 11.20 -12.82 11.60
C LYS A 222 9.84 -13.36 11.13
N GLU A 223 8.76 -13.04 11.82
CA GLU A 223 7.40 -13.50 11.48
C GLU A 223 6.94 -13.05 10.09
N MET A 224 7.30 -11.83 9.69
CA MET A 224 6.93 -11.29 8.38
C MET A 224 7.79 -11.90 7.27
N TYR A 225 9.12 -11.81 7.39
CA TYR A 225 10.01 -12.21 6.31
C TYR A 225 10.19 -13.72 6.19
N SER A 226 10.02 -14.50 7.26
CA SER A 226 9.97 -15.96 7.14
C SER A 226 8.82 -16.42 6.23
N GLY A 227 7.65 -15.80 6.34
CA GLY A 227 6.50 -16.04 5.47
C GLY A 227 6.75 -15.65 4.00
N VAL A 228 7.46 -14.56 3.76
CA VAL A 228 7.88 -14.17 2.41
C VAL A 228 8.81 -15.21 1.80
N LEU A 229 9.78 -15.72 2.57
CA LEU A 229 10.83 -16.61 2.08
C LEU A 229 10.35 -18.06 1.89
N ARG A 230 9.44 -18.56 2.73
CA ARG A 230 8.95 -19.96 2.74
C ARG A 230 8.27 -20.46 1.45
N GLY A 231 8.00 -19.60 0.47
CA GLY A 231 7.45 -20.03 -0.83
C GLY A 231 8.10 -19.39 -2.05
N SER A 232 9.33 -18.89 -1.91
CA SER A 232 9.97 -18.01 -2.88
C SER A 232 11.01 -18.71 -3.76
N GLY A 233 10.65 -19.86 -4.36
CA GLY A 233 11.49 -20.47 -5.40
C GLY A 233 11.71 -19.58 -6.64
N MET A 234 10.82 -18.62 -6.92
CA MET A 234 10.93 -17.71 -8.10
C MET A 234 11.18 -16.24 -7.77
N MET A 235 10.93 -15.79 -6.53
CA MET A 235 10.97 -14.38 -6.16
C MET A 235 12.36 -13.92 -5.65
N MET A 236 13.31 -14.85 -5.58
CA MET A 236 14.68 -14.61 -5.10
C MET A 236 15.46 -13.62 -5.98
N ARG A 237 15.19 -13.51 -7.29
CA ARG A 237 15.99 -12.63 -8.19
C ARG A 237 15.82 -11.14 -7.90
N ARG A 238 14.60 -10.67 -7.56
CA ARG A 238 14.34 -9.26 -7.21
C ARG A 238 14.81 -8.92 -5.79
N LEU A 239 14.65 -9.85 -4.84
CA LEU A 239 15.23 -9.68 -3.51
C LEU A 239 16.76 -9.65 -3.58
N TRP A 240 17.38 -10.54 -4.36
CA TRP A 240 18.83 -10.61 -4.50
C TRP A 240 19.42 -9.35 -5.15
N PHE A 241 18.78 -8.79 -6.19
CA PHE A 241 19.20 -7.51 -6.76
C PHE A 241 19.15 -6.36 -5.74
N MET A 242 18.08 -6.26 -4.94
CA MET A 242 18.00 -5.24 -3.89
C MET A 242 19.01 -5.48 -2.76
N PHE A 243 19.18 -6.73 -2.30
CA PHE A 243 20.16 -7.06 -1.27
C PHE A 243 21.61 -6.84 -1.74
N CYS A 244 21.94 -7.15 -3.00
CA CYS A 244 23.24 -6.82 -3.59
C CYS A 244 23.46 -5.32 -3.70
N GLN A 245 22.45 -4.55 -4.11
CA GLN A 245 22.57 -3.10 -4.21
C GLN A 245 22.74 -2.44 -2.82
N PHE A 246 22.10 -2.98 -1.77
CA PHE A 246 22.32 -2.55 -0.38
C PHE A 246 23.67 -2.99 0.19
N CYS A 247 24.18 -4.18 -0.15
CA CYS A 247 25.54 -4.60 0.23
C CYS A 247 26.61 -3.72 -0.42
N VAL A 248 26.46 -3.36 -1.70
CA VAL A 248 27.41 -2.48 -2.40
C VAL A 248 27.39 -1.07 -1.82
N ILE A 249 26.20 -0.53 -1.49
CA ILE A 249 26.08 0.80 -0.83
C ILE A 249 26.58 0.75 0.63
N GLY A 250 26.37 -0.38 1.33
CA GLY A 250 26.87 -0.59 2.69
C GLY A 250 28.40 -0.71 2.75
N CYS A 251 29.02 -1.36 1.76
CA CYS A 251 30.48 -1.45 1.65
C CYS A 251 31.15 -0.10 1.33
N LEU A 252 30.48 0.78 0.57
CA LEU A 252 30.98 2.15 0.31
C LEU A 252 30.95 3.06 1.54
N PHE A 253 30.17 2.71 2.58
CA PHE A 253 30.06 3.45 3.83
C PHE A 253 30.77 2.77 5.01
N GLN A 254 31.74 1.89 4.71
CA GLN A 254 32.41 1.01 5.67
C GLN A 254 33.83 1.49 6.08
N SER A 255 34.07 2.82 6.12
CA SER A 255 35.33 3.37 6.67
C SER A 255 35.19 3.95 8.09
N ARG A 256 33.99 3.94 8.67
CA ARG A 256 33.74 4.24 10.09
C ARG A 256 32.57 3.37 10.52
N TRP A 257 32.60 2.88 11.75
CA TRP A 257 31.62 2.01 12.43
C TRP A 257 32.07 0.57 12.69
N SER A 258 32.68 0.46 13.87
CA SER A 258 33.03 -0.69 14.70
C SER A 258 32.02 -1.86 14.68
N LEU A 259 32.54 -3.06 14.42
CA LEU A 259 32.28 -4.44 14.94
C LEU A 259 30.88 -4.92 15.40
N ARG A 260 29.81 -4.11 15.36
CA ARG A 260 28.43 -4.53 15.68
C ARG A 260 27.51 -4.64 14.45
N GLY A 261 28.10 -4.69 13.25
CA GLY A 261 27.40 -4.90 11.96
C GLY A 261 27.32 -6.37 11.52
N LEU A 262 28.02 -7.27 12.21
CA LEU A 262 28.15 -8.69 11.83
C LEU A 262 26.80 -9.43 11.79
N GLY A 263 25.82 -9.05 12.62
CA GLY A 263 24.54 -9.76 12.69
C GLY A 263 23.66 -9.67 11.43
N VAL A 264 23.74 -8.58 10.66
CA VAL A 264 22.96 -8.43 9.41
C VAL A 264 23.61 -9.23 8.28
N CYS A 265 24.94 -9.20 8.18
CA CYS A 265 25.69 -10.05 7.27
C CYS A 265 25.53 -11.54 7.61
N TYR A 266 25.45 -11.89 8.90
CA TYR A 266 25.22 -13.27 9.35
C TYR A 266 23.83 -13.78 8.97
N LEU A 267 22.80 -12.93 9.06
CA LEU A 267 21.46 -13.30 8.62
C LEU A 267 21.43 -13.53 7.09
N VAL A 268 22.13 -12.70 6.33
CA VAL A 268 22.28 -12.86 4.87
C VAL A 268 23.09 -14.11 4.53
N ALA A 269 24.14 -14.42 5.30
CA ALA A 269 24.95 -15.63 5.13
C ALA A 269 24.18 -16.91 5.51
N LEU A 270 23.39 -16.89 6.59
CA LEU A 270 22.50 -18.00 6.97
C LEU A 270 21.39 -18.24 5.94
N LEU A 271 20.90 -17.17 5.31
CA LEU A 271 19.97 -17.24 4.18
C LEU A 271 20.64 -17.83 2.93
N TRP A 272 21.94 -17.59 2.73
CA TRP A 272 22.75 -18.19 1.65
C TRP A 272 23.04 -19.68 1.90
N SER A 273 23.44 -20.06 3.11
CA SER A 273 23.70 -21.45 3.49
C SER A 273 22.42 -22.31 3.41
N SER A 274 21.27 -21.75 3.80
CA SER A 274 19.97 -22.43 3.68
C SER A 274 19.52 -22.60 2.21
N TRP A 275 19.98 -21.72 1.31
CA TRP A 275 19.70 -21.81 -0.12
C TRP A 275 20.59 -22.83 -0.83
N LEU A 276 21.88 -22.89 -0.49
CA LEU A 276 22.80 -23.92 -1.00
C LEU A 276 22.38 -25.33 -0.56
N ALA A 277 21.92 -25.49 0.69
CA ALA A 277 21.40 -26.76 1.19
C ALA A 277 20.12 -27.23 0.47
N PHE A 278 19.36 -26.32 -0.16
CA PHE A 278 18.12 -26.65 -0.87
C PHE A 278 18.33 -26.93 -2.37
N GLN A 279 19.49 -26.58 -2.95
CA GLN A 279 19.86 -26.96 -4.33
C GLN A 279 20.64 -28.28 -4.42
N GLY A 280 21.12 -28.80 -3.29
CA GLY A 280 21.91 -30.04 -3.22
C GLY A 280 21.14 -31.30 -2.83
N GLY A 281 19.81 -31.33 -2.97
CA GLY A 281 18.96 -32.49 -2.63
C GLY A 281 17.95 -32.81 -3.71
#